data_AF-A0A1U7GE36-F1
#
_entry.id   AF-A0A1U7GE36-F1
#
_cell.length_a   1.000
_cell.length_b   1.000
_cell.length_c   1.000
_cell.angle_alpha   90.00
_cell.angle_beta   90.00
_cell.angle_gamma   90.00
#
_symmetry.space_group_name_H-M   'P 1'
#
loop_
_entity.id
_entity.type
_entity.pdbx_description
1 polymer ?
#
loop_
_entity_poly.entity_id
_entity_poly.type
_entity_poly.pdbx_seq_one_letter_code
_entity_poly.pdbx_strand_id
1 'polypeptide(L)'
;MPAVDCHECLDHLFDQAEKTSKRISLRSAVGAWQDRRQWRDGLSSLDWRDLVDGRLEETVLLPTRTRDGRLEFLREKAIAIDALKIGCKAKIDLFKEQTGHGKSTFYERLREAGLN
;
A
#
# COMPACT_ATOMS: atom_id res chain seq x y z
N MET A 1 4.51 26.23 13.82
CA MET A 1 5.51 26.11 12.75
C MET A 1 5.33 27.32 11.84
N PRO A 2 6.40 27.95 11.34
CA PRO A 2 6.31 29.03 10.36
C PRO A 2 5.48 28.64 9.13
N ALA A 3 4.77 29.59 8.52
CA ALA A 3 3.99 29.33 7.31
C ALA A 3 4.86 28.82 6.14
N VAL A 4 6.11 29.29 6.06
CA VAL A 4 7.09 28.90 5.05
C VAL A 4 7.34 27.38 5.06
N ASP A 5 7.52 26.79 6.23
CA ASP A 5 7.75 25.34 6.38
C ASP A 5 6.53 24.53 5.96
N CYS A 6 5.31 25.04 6.18
CA CYS A 6 4.08 24.39 5.74
C CYS A 6 3.96 24.38 4.22
N HIS A 7 4.33 25.49 3.55
CA HIS A 7 4.33 25.61 2.10
C HIS A 7 5.36 24.66 1.48
N GLU A 8 6.58 24.61 1.99
CA GLU A 8 7.63 23.72 1.49
C GLU A 8 7.21 22.24 1.53
N CYS A 9 6.51 21.82 2.60
CA CYS A 9 5.97 20.47 2.70
C CYS A 9 4.88 20.18 1.66
N LEU A 10 4.01 21.16 1.39
CA LEU A 10 2.94 21.01 0.40
C LEU A 10 3.49 21.01 -1.02
N ASP A 11 4.46 21.87 -1.32
CA ASP A 11 5.11 21.94 -2.63
C ASP A 11 5.80 20.61 -2.95
N HIS A 12 6.58 20.06 -2.01
CA HIS A 12 7.20 18.75 -2.20
C HIS A 12 6.16 17.64 -2.42
N LEU A 13 5.05 17.68 -1.69
CA LEU A 13 3.96 16.74 -1.91
C LEU A 13 3.37 16.89 -3.32
N PHE A 14 3.05 18.10 -3.78
CA PHE A 14 2.51 18.31 -5.11
C PHE A 14 3.46 17.83 -6.22
N ASP A 15 4.76 18.09 -6.09
CA ASP A 15 5.77 17.56 -7.01
C ASP A 15 5.74 16.02 -7.07
N GLN A 16 5.61 15.37 -5.91
CA GLN A 16 5.49 13.91 -5.85
C GLN A 16 4.15 13.40 -6.40
N ALA A 17 3.07 14.16 -6.21
CA ALA A 17 1.76 13.84 -6.79
C ALA A 17 1.82 13.80 -8.31
N GLU A 18 2.46 14.80 -8.92
CA GLU A 18 2.63 14.90 -10.36
C GLU A 18 3.50 13.76 -10.90
N LYS A 19 4.64 13.49 -10.25
CA LYS A 19 5.55 12.40 -10.66
C LYS A 19 4.92 11.02 -10.55
N THR A 20 4.09 10.80 -9.54
CA THR A 20 3.54 9.48 -9.22
C THR A 20 2.09 9.29 -9.68
N SER A 21 1.46 10.32 -10.27
CA SER A 21 0.02 10.36 -10.60
C SER A 21 -0.90 9.99 -9.42
N LYS A 22 -0.46 10.27 -8.19
CA LYS A 22 -1.21 9.92 -6.96
C LYS A 22 -2.09 11.07 -6.51
N ARG A 23 -3.25 10.72 -5.97
CA ARG A 23 -4.07 11.65 -5.20
C ARG A 23 -3.46 11.88 -3.84
N ILE A 24 -3.08 13.13 -3.58
CA ILE A 24 -2.64 13.56 -2.25
C ILE A 24 -3.84 13.87 -1.38
N SER A 25 -3.81 13.32 -0.18
CA SER A 25 -4.84 13.53 0.83
C SER A 25 -4.33 14.51 1.90
N LEU A 26 -5.26 15.08 2.66
CA LEU A 26 -4.90 15.87 3.86
C LEU A 26 -4.05 15.07 4.86
N ARG A 27 -4.21 13.74 4.90
CA ARG A 27 -3.38 12.87 5.74
C ARG A 27 -1.93 12.84 5.27
N SER A 28 -1.69 12.88 3.96
CA SER A 28 -0.35 12.98 3.39
C SER A 28 0.32 14.29 3.78
N ALA A 29 -0.43 15.41 3.77
CA ALA A 29 0.03 16.70 4.26
C ALA A 29 0.43 16.66 5.74
N VAL A 30 -0.42 16.08 6.59
CA VAL A 30 -0.12 15.89 8.01
C VAL A 30 1.12 15.01 8.23
N GLY A 31 1.29 13.97 7.41
CA GLY A 31 2.47 13.10 7.44
C GLY A 31 3.75 13.86 7.11
N ALA A 32 3.76 14.63 6.02
CA ALA A 32 4.91 15.45 5.63
C ALA A 32 5.28 16.48 6.69
N TRP A 33 4.29 17.11 7.33
CA TRP A 33 4.54 18.02 8.45
C TRP A 33 5.19 17.31 9.65
N GLN A 34 4.77 16.07 9.95
CA GLN A 34 5.39 15.29 11.03
C GLN A 34 6.83 14.90 10.70
N ASP A 35 7.13 14.59 9.43
CA ASP A 35 8.49 14.26 8.98
C ASP A 35 9.40 15.47 9.03
N ARG A 36 8.93 16.63 8.55
CA ARG A 36 9.67 17.90 8.64
C ARG A 36 9.99 18.24 10.09
N ARG A 37 9.04 18.03 10.99
CA ARG A 37 9.22 18.26 12.42
C ARG A 37 10.27 17.32 13.01
N GLN A 38 10.20 16.02 12.69
CA GLN A 38 11.16 15.04 13.18
C GLN A 38 12.59 15.33 12.72
N TRP A 39 12.77 15.67 11.45
CA TRP A 39 14.08 16.07 10.92
C TRP A 39 14.61 17.34 11.60
N ARG A 40 13.79 18.39 11.69
CA ARG A 40 14.17 19.66 12.32
C ARG A 40 14.56 19.47 13.79
N ASP A 41 13.82 18.65 14.51
CA ASP A 41 14.05 18.40 15.94
C ASP A 41 15.21 17.38 16.16
N GLY A 42 15.89 16.94 15.10
CA GLY A 42 17.03 16.02 15.17
C GLY A 42 16.67 14.56 15.51
N LEU A 43 15.38 14.20 15.39
CA LEU A 43 14.86 12.88 15.71
C LEU A 43 14.93 11.90 14.53
N SER A 44 15.34 12.39 13.36
CA SER A 44 15.60 11.59 12.16
C SER A 44 17.03 11.81 11.68
N SER A 45 17.67 10.72 11.25
CA SER A 45 18.95 10.76 10.53
C SER A 45 18.80 11.02 9.02
N LEU A 46 17.58 10.92 8.49
CA LEU A 46 17.24 11.12 7.08
C LEU A 46 16.59 12.48 6.87
N ASP A 47 16.78 13.07 5.68
CA ASP A 47 16.05 14.27 5.27
C ASP A 47 14.55 14.00 5.27
N TRP A 48 13.77 15.00 5.67
CA TRP A 48 12.32 14.85 5.74
C TRP A 48 11.67 14.56 4.38
N ARG A 49 12.27 14.98 3.26
CA ARG A 49 11.79 14.64 1.92
C ARG A 49 11.90 13.14 1.66
N ASP A 50 13.02 12.54 2.06
CA ASP A 50 13.24 11.09 1.92
C ASP A 50 12.23 10.29 2.76
N LEU A 51 11.89 10.80 3.96
CA LEU A 51 10.85 10.20 4.81
C LEU A 51 9.47 10.26 4.16
N VAL A 52 9.14 11.40 3.53
CA VAL A 52 7.88 11.58 2.80
C VAL A 52 7.81 10.64 1.61
N ASP A 53 8.89 10.58 0.82
CA ASP A 53 8.97 9.75 -0.38
C ASP A 53 8.83 8.27 -0.01
N GLY A 54 9.55 7.80 1.02
CA GLY A 54 9.44 6.43 1.53
C GLY A 54 8.02 6.08 2.00
N ARG A 55 7.32 7.00 2.66
CA ARG A 55 5.91 6.79 3.08
C ARG A 55 4.95 6.74 1.88
N LEU A 56 5.17 7.60 0.88
CA LEU A 56 4.39 7.61 -0.35
C LEU A 56 4.63 6.33 -1.16
N GLU A 57 5.84 5.77 -1.14
CA GLU A 57 6.20 4.48 -1.74
C GLU A 57 5.67 3.28 -0.94
N GLU A 58 5.73 3.30 0.38
CA GLU A 58 5.18 2.22 1.23
C GLU A 58 3.66 2.08 1.02
N THR A 59 2.97 3.19 0.75
CA THR A 59 1.55 3.20 0.34
C THR A 59 1.33 2.47 -1.01
N VAL A 60 2.35 2.36 -1.87
CA VAL A 60 2.31 1.59 -3.13
C VAL A 60 2.55 0.11 -2.91
N LEU A 61 3.50 -0.22 -2.03
CA LEU A 61 3.90 -1.61 -1.79
C LEU A 61 2.88 -2.38 -0.93
N LEU A 62 2.00 -1.67 -0.21
CA LEU A 62 0.98 -2.27 0.65
C LEU A 62 -0.42 -1.76 0.26
N PRO A 63 -1.15 -2.45 -0.64
CA PRO A 63 -2.57 -2.19 -0.94
C PRO A 63 -3.51 -2.37 0.27
N THR A 64 -2.97 -2.69 1.44
CA THR A 64 -3.62 -3.49 2.48
C THR A 64 -4.69 -2.75 3.30
N ARG A 65 -4.90 -1.44 3.12
CA ARG A 65 -5.76 -0.65 4.02
C ARG A 65 -7.14 -0.29 3.47
N THR A 66 -7.41 -0.43 2.18
CA THR A 66 -8.77 -0.26 1.65
C THR A 66 -9.44 -1.62 1.51
N ARG A 67 -10.77 -1.69 1.72
CA ARG A 67 -11.55 -2.92 1.52
C ARG A 67 -11.30 -3.48 0.12
N ASP A 68 -11.23 -2.59 -0.87
CA ASP A 68 -11.04 -2.96 -2.27
C ASP A 68 -9.62 -3.48 -2.52
N GLY A 69 -8.58 -2.88 -1.93
CA GLY A 69 -7.20 -3.38 -2.02
C GLY A 69 -7.01 -4.74 -1.31
N ARG A 70 -7.75 -5.00 -0.23
CA ARG A 70 -7.77 -6.34 0.40
C ARG A 70 -8.44 -7.39 -0.51
N LEU A 71 -9.51 -7.03 -1.20
CA LEU A 71 -10.18 -7.94 -2.14
C LEU A 71 -9.29 -8.23 -3.35
N GLU A 72 -8.62 -7.21 -3.89
CA GLU A 72 -7.66 -7.32 -4.97
C GLU A 72 -6.48 -8.22 -4.58
N PHE A 73 -5.89 -8.01 -3.40
CA PHE A 73 -4.83 -8.89 -2.87
C PHE A 73 -5.28 -10.36 -2.78
N LEU A 74 -6.48 -10.62 -2.27
CA LEU A 74 -7.00 -12.00 -2.18
C LEU A 74 -7.22 -12.60 -3.57
N ARG A 75 -7.65 -11.80 -4.54
CA ARG A 75 -7.85 -12.23 -5.92
C ARG A 75 -6.54 -12.56 -6.61
N GLU A 76 -5.54 -11.70 -6.51
CA GLU A 76 -4.19 -11.96 -7.05
C GLU A 76 -3.58 -13.23 -6.46
N LYS A 77 -3.69 -13.41 -5.14
CA LYS A 77 -3.21 -14.62 -4.47
C LYS A 77 -3.94 -15.88 -4.91
N ALA A 78 -5.25 -15.81 -5.10
CA ALA A 78 -6.03 -16.94 -5.58
C ALA A 78 -5.60 -17.36 -7.00
N ILE A 79 -5.45 -16.39 -7.92
CA ILE A 79 -4.99 -16.61 -9.30
C ILE A 79 -3.57 -17.21 -9.31
N ALA A 80 -2.64 -16.63 -8.55
CA ALA A 80 -1.26 -17.10 -8.51
C ALA A 80 -1.16 -18.56 -8.02
N ILE A 81 -1.96 -18.94 -7.03
CA ILE A 81 -1.99 -20.30 -6.51
C ILE A 81 -2.69 -21.26 -7.48
N ASP A 82 -3.73 -20.82 -8.19
CA ASP A 82 -4.39 -21.67 -9.18
C ASP A 82 -3.51 -21.97 -10.40
N ALA A 83 -2.63 -21.05 -10.78
CA ALA A 83 -1.63 -21.28 -11.81
C ALA A 83 -0.58 -22.35 -11.44
N LEU A 84 -0.45 -22.70 -10.15
CA LEU A 84 0.49 -23.74 -9.71
C LEU A 84 0.00 -25.13 -10.13
N LYS A 85 0.93 -25.96 -10.64
CA LYS A 85 0.69 -27.36 -11.00
C LYS A 85 0.71 -28.28 -9.76
N ILE A 86 -0.10 -27.93 -8.75
CA ILE A 86 -0.28 -28.70 -7.51
C ILE A 86 -1.73 -29.14 -7.36
N GLY A 87 -1.97 -30.20 -6.58
CA GLY A 87 -3.31 -30.73 -6.37
C GLY A 87 -4.25 -29.74 -5.67
N CYS A 88 -5.57 -29.86 -5.90
CA CYS A 88 -6.57 -28.91 -5.39
C CYS A 88 -6.53 -28.73 -3.86
N LYS A 89 -6.26 -29.81 -3.11
CA LYS A 89 -6.12 -29.74 -1.65
C LYS A 89 -4.92 -28.86 -1.25
N ALA A 90 -3.77 -29.08 -1.89
CA ALA A 90 -2.57 -28.29 -1.65
C ALA A 90 -2.75 -26.81 -2.02
N LYS A 91 -3.51 -26.50 -3.08
CA LYS A 91 -3.88 -25.11 -3.42
C LYS A 91 -4.65 -24.43 -2.29
N ILE A 92 -5.68 -25.10 -1.77
CA ILE A 92 -6.53 -24.56 -0.69
C ILE A 92 -5.73 -24.37 0.60
N ASP A 93 -4.90 -25.35 0.96
CA ASP A 93 -4.06 -25.28 2.16
C ASP A 93 -3.05 -24.13 2.05
N LEU A 94 -2.40 -23.97 0.89
CA LEU A 94 -1.47 -22.88 0.61
C LEU A 94 -2.14 -21.50 0.64
N PHE A 95 -3.36 -21.38 0.09
CA PHE A 95 -4.10 -20.13 0.13
C PHE A 95 -4.50 -19.77 1.57
N LYS A 96 -4.92 -20.76 2.36
CA LYS A 96 -5.25 -20.57 3.78
C LYS A 96 -4.04 -20.17 4.61
N GLU A 97 -2.88 -20.75 4.35
CA GLU A 97 -1.62 -20.38 5.00
C GLU A 97 -1.21 -18.93 4.68
N GLN A 98 -1.30 -18.52 3.41
CA GLN A 98 -0.85 -17.19 2.98
C GLN A 98 -1.82 -16.06 3.31
N THR A 99 -3.13 -16.34 3.42
CA THR A 99 -4.16 -15.31 3.54
C THR A 99 -5.01 -15.41 4.79
N GLY A 100 -4.98 -16.56 5.49
CA GLY A 100 -5.91 -16.88 6.58
C GLY A 100 -7.33 -17.20 6.14
N HIS A 101 -7.64 -17.18 4.83
CA HIS A 101 -8.98 -17.39 4.30
C HIS A 101 -9.18 -18.82 3.79
N GLY A 102 -10.41 -19.33 3.94
CA GLY A 102 -10.76 -20.71 3.63
C GLY A 102 -11.13 -20.97 2.17
N LYS A 103 -11.49 -22.23 1.91
CA LYS A 103 -11.91 -22.76 0.60
C LYS A 103 -12.95 -21.90 -0.12
N SER A 104 -13.98 -21.43 0.60
CA SER A 104 -15.08 -20.68 0.00
C SER A 104 -14.60 -19.37 -0.63
N THR A 105 -13.76 -18.62 0.09
CA THR A 105 -13.17 -17.36 -0.40
C THR A 105 -12.25 -17.60 -1.59
N PHE A 106 -11.47 -18.68 -1.59
CA PHE A 106 -10.59 -19.03 -2.70
C PHE A 106 -11.36 -19.18 -4.02
N TYR A 107 -12.41 -20.02 -4.05
CA TYR A 107 -13.20 -20.23 -5.27
C TYR A 107 -14.06 -19.03 -5.64
N GLU A 108 -14.51 -18.24 -4.67
CA GLU A 108 -15.21 -16.98 -4.94
C GLU A 108 -14.30 -16.00 -5.69
N ARG A 109 -13.04 -15.83 -5.23
CA ARG A 109 -12.08 -14.95 -5.90
C ARG A 109 -11.70 -15.42 -7.30
N LEU A 110 -11.57 -16.73 -7.52
CA LEU A 110 -11.32 -17.29 -8.85
C LEU A 110 -12.50 -17.00 -9.80
N ARG A 111 -13.73 -17.21 -9.34
CA ARG A 111 -14.93 -16.95 -10.13
C ARG A 111 -15.06 -15.49 -10.55
N GLU A 112 -14.76 -14.56 -9.63
CA GLU A 112 -14.68 -13.13 -9.93
C GLU A 112 -13.61 -12.82 -10.99
N ALA A 113 -12.54 -13.63 -11.06
CA ALA A 113 -11.50 -13.55 -12.07
C ALA A 113 -11.85 -14.19 -13.42
N GLY A 114 -13.02 -14.80 -13.56
CA GLY A 114 -13.39 -15.57 -14.76
C GLY A 114 -12.61 -16.88 -14.88
N LEU A 115 -12.01 -17.35 -13.78
CA LEU A 115 -11.32 -18.62 -13.70
C LEU A 115 -12.17 -19.56 -12.84
N ASN A 116 -12.47 -20.75 -13.36
CA ASN A 116 -13.34 -21.77 -12.75
C ASN A 116 -14.86 -21.48 -12.87
#